data_AF-A0AAP1F0R6-F1
#
_entry.id   AF-A0AAP1F0R6-F1
#
_cell.length_a   1.000
_cell.length_b   1.000
_cell.length_c   1.000
_cell.angle_alpha   90.00
_cell.angle_beta   90.00
_cell.angle_gamma   90.00
#
_symmetry.space_group_name_H-M   'P 1'
#
loop_
_entity.id
_entity.type
_entity.pdbx_description
1 polymer ?
#
loop_
_entity_poly.entity_id
_entity_poly.type
_entity_poly.pdbx_seq_one_letter_code
_entity_poly.pdbx_strand_id
1 'polypeptide(L)'
;MPFVGHTQDSPQSASQKIGNLFSDVKNKLGLRIERPAQGGAGGVLYAPLSGGQTFGTLFRNEDHDQAIQGRLQWPRAALTFVEYGRNLPCWTVKATIWTSSTSSHDETFRTCTTAKLTKTNDLGEVSTSGRSIGFVGLLNAQPRFGAVPTTGDTRTRGPSPPRLLFQVDVDKAMRDKLRDIVINSAWVSGFYGQGNDLSHASIFYDYRMWIAGFEPTGNRDQG
;
A
#
# COMPACT_ATOMS: atom_id res chain seq x y z
N MET A 1 -75.58 31.49 -11.29
CA MET A 1 -74.82 31.25 -10.05
C MET A 1 -73.63 30.37 -10.41
N PRO A 2 -72.39 30.73 -10.06
CA PRO A 2 -71.17 30.16 -10.66
C PRO A 2 -70.57 29.01 -9.84
N PHE A 3 -69.84 28.12 -10.54
CA PHE A 3 -68.91 27.14 -9.97
C PHE A 3 -67.52 27.78 -9.83
N VAL A 4 -66.86 27.58 -8.67
CA VAL A 4 -65.44 27.89 -8.44
C VAL A 4 -64.82 26.68 -7.76
N GLY A 5 -63.71 26.17 -8.32
CA GLY A 5 -62.90 25.10 -7.74
C GLY A 5 -61.73 25.64 -6.92
N HIS A 6 -61.15 24.78 -6.07
CA HIS A 6 -59.78 24.91 -5.59
C HIS A 6 -59.14 23.55 -5.31
N THR A 7 -57.82 23.57 -5.41
CA THR A 7 -56.86 22.55 -5.80
C THR A 7 -56.30 21.69 -4.67
N GLN A 8 -55.72 20.56 -5.07
CA GLN A 8 -54.88 19.62 -4.31
C GLN A 8 -53.77 20.29 -3.49
N ASP A 9 -53.49 19.71 -2.31
CA ASP A 9 -52.14 19.60 -1.77
C ASP A 9 -51.94 18.20 -1.18
N SER A 10 -51.05 17.43 -1.81
CA SER A 10 -50.58 16.13 -1.32
C SER A 10 -49.28 16.34 -0.53
N PRO A 11 -49.05 15.68 0.62
CA PRO A 11 -47.80 15.82 1.36
C PRO A 11 -46.66 15.15 0.59
N GLN A 12 -45.71 15.94 0.08
CA GLN A 12 -44.48 15.43 -0.49
C GLN A 12 -43.62 14.76 0.60
N SER A 13 -43.22 13.53 0.28
CA SER A 13 -42.57 12.57 1.17
C SER A 13 -41.25 13.09 1.79
N ALA A 14 -41.10 12.86 3.08
CA ALA A 14 -39.86 13.10 3.85
C ALA A 14 -38.63 12.33 3.30
N SER A 15 -38.83 11.35 2.41
CA SER A 15 -37.78 10.53 1.82
C SER A 15 -36.88 11.28 0.82
N GLN A 16 -37.35 12.37 0.20
CA GLN A 16 -36.53 13.16 -0.74
C GLN A 16 -35.57 14.13 -0.04
N LYS A 17 -35.93 14.64 1.14
CA LYS A 17 -35.06 15.56 1.90
C LYS A 17 -33.84 14.88 2.49
N ILE A 18 -33.94 13.59 2.82
CA ILE A 18 -32.82 12.81 3.35
C ILE A 18 -31.81 12.49 2.24
N GLY A 19 -32.27 12.15 1.03
CA GLY A 19 -31.39 11.89 -0.12
C GLY A 19 -30.51 13.10 -0.49
N ASN A 20 -31.09 14.31 -0.42
CA ASN A 20 -30.36 15.55 -0.70
C ASN A 20 -29.36 15.91 0.41
N LEU A 21 -29.65 15.56 1.68
CA LEU A 21 -28.75 15.81 2.79
C LEU A 21 -27.47 14.97 2.68
N PHE A 22 -27.59 13.70 2.26
CA PHE A 22 -26.43 12.82 2.07
C PHE A 22 -25.56 13.21 0.87
N SER A 23 -26.15 13.72 -0.22
CA SER A 23 -25.37 14.25 -1.34
C SER A 23 -24.62 15.53 -0.99
N ASP A 24 -25.19 16.39 -0.15
CA ASP A 24 -24.60 17.68 0.21
C ASP A 24 -23.45 17.51 1.24
N VAL A 25 -23.57 16.55 2.15
CA VAL A 25 -22.47 16.16 3.08
C VAL A 25 -21.31 15.51 2.33
N LYS A 26 -21.59 14.73 1.26
CA LYS A 26 -20.56 14.10 0.44
C LYS A 26 -19.73 15.13 -0.35
N ASN A 27 -20.35 16.24 -0.77
CA ASN A 27 -19.66 17.35 -1.45
C ASN A 27 -18.93 18.29 -0.47
N LYS A 28 -19.42 18.45 0.77
CA LYS A 28 -18.79 19.31 1.79
C LYS A 28 -17.61 18.69 2.54
N LEU A 29 -17.46 17.36 2.54
CA LEU A 29 -16.36 16.69 3.25
C LEU A 29 -15.10 16.46 2.41
N GLY A 30 -15.06 16.87 1.14
CA GLY A 30 -13.84 16.82 0.32
C GLY A 30 -13.22 15.42 0.16
N LEU A 31 -13.88 14.36 0.63
CA LEU A 31 -13.50 12.97 0.47
C LEU A 31 -13.83 12.50 -0.95
N ARG A 32 -13.21 13.17 -1.92
CA ARG A 32 -12.99 12.60 -3.23
C ARG A 32 -12.00 11.47 -2.98
N ILE A 33 -12.48 10.22 -3.07
CA ILE A 33 -11.57 9.10 -3.32
C ILE A 33 -11.04 9.35 -4.73
N GLU A 34 -10.00 10.17 -4.82
CA GLU A 34 -9.23 10.32 -6.03
C GLU A 34 -8.63 8.96 -6.32
N ARG A 35 -9.14 8.30 -7.38
CA ARG A 35 -8.32 7.33 -8.12
C ARG A 35 -6.94 7.95 -8.26
N PRO A 36 -5.85 7.27 -7.90
CA PRO A 36 -4.51 7.83 -8.05
C PRO A 36 -4.38 8.33 -9.49
N ALA A 37 -4.05 9.61 -9.62
CA ALA A 37 -3.99 10.31 -10.89
C ALA A 37 -3.14 9.52 -11.89
N GLN A 38 -3.75 9.07 -12.97
CA GLN A 38 -3.02 8.81 -14.19
C GLN A 38 -2.59 10.17 -14.76
N GLY A 39 -1.30 10.45 -14.80
CA GLY A 39 -0.77 11.58 -15.58
C GLY A 39 0.07 12.59 -14.80
N GLY A 40 1.22 12.15 -14.31
CA GLY A 40 2.45 12.95 -14.39
C GLY A 40 3.41 12.24 -15.34
N ALA A 41 4.46 12.88 -15.83
CA ALA A 41 5.48 12.25 -16.69
C ALA A 41 6.29 11.09 -16.04
N GLY A 42 5.76 10.44 -14.99
CA GLY A 42 6.30 9.27 -14.31
C GLY A 42 5.26 8.14 -14.29
N GLY A 43 5.74 6.89 -14.19
CA GLY A 43 4.89 5.70 -14.21
C GLY A 43 3.90 5.61 -13.05
N VAL A 44 3.02 4.62 -13.08
CA VAL A 44 2.01 4.39 -12.04
C VAL A 44 2.65 3.92 -10.73
N LEU A 45 2.35 4.62 -9.62
CA LEU A 45 2.84 4.25 -8.29
C LEU A 45 2.10 3.01 -7.72
N TYR A 46 0.78 2.98 -7.88
CA TYR A 46 -0.08 1.90 -7.46
C TYR A 46 -1.30 1.80 -8.38
N ALA A 47 -1.44 0.70 -9.09
CA ALA A 47 -2.67 0.32 -9.78
C ALA A 47 -3.14 -1.04 -9.26
N PRO A 48 -4.23 -1.11 -8.48
CA PRO A 48 -4.79 -2.39 -8.07
C PRO A 48 -5.28 -3.15 -9.31
N LEU A 49 -4.96 -4.44 -9.38
CA LEU A 49 -5.36 -5.33 -10.46
C LEU A 49 -6.44 -6.31 -9.98
N SER A 50 -6.33 -6.84 -8.76
CA SER A 50 -7.29 -7.78 -8.19
C SER A 50 -7.11 -7.93 -6.67
N GLY A 51 -8.08 -8.57 -6.01
CA GLY A 51 -7.96 -9.04 -4.63
C GLY A 51 -8.29 -8.02 -3.53
N GLY A 52 -8.44 -6.73 -3.88
CA GLY A 52 -8.82 -5.68 -2.94
C GLY A 52 -8.05 -4.39 -3.18
N GLN A 53 -8.12 -3.47 -2.22
CA GLN A 53 -7.34 -2.23 -2.20
C GLN A 53 -6.81 -1.89 -0.80
N THR A 54 -6.80 -2.87 0.12
CA THR A 54 -6.38 -2.66 1.51
C THR A 54 -4.87 -2.45 1.61
N PHE A 55 -4.09 -2.99 0.66
CA PHE A 55 -2.65 -2.82 0.64
C PHE A 55 -2.23 -1.35 0.68
N GLY A 56 -2.91 -0.47 -0.07
CA GLY A 56 -2.57 0.95 -0.20
C GLY A 56 -2.80 1.83 1.05
N THR A 57 -3.29 1.24 2.13
CA THR A 57 -3.47 1.91 3.42
C THR A 57 -3.05 1.04 4.59
N LEU A 58 -2.39 -0.10 4.33
CA LEU A 58 -2.25 -1.20 5.27
C LEU A 58 -1.58 -0.81 6.60
N PHE A 59 -0.59 0.07 6.54
CA PHE A 59 0.20 0.50 7.70
C PHE A 59 -0.01 1.98 8.05
N ARG A 60 -0.99 2.65 7.45
CA ARG A 60 -1.10 4.12 7.48
C ARG A 60 -1.32 4.74 8.86
N ASN A 61 -1.75 3.95 9.84
CA ASN A 61 -2.00 4.43 11.21
C ASN A 61 -1.26 3.56 12.24
N GLU A 62 -0.24 2.85 11.78
CA GLU A 62 0.47 1.86 12.59
C GLU A 62 1.79 2.40 13.13
N ASP A 63 2.19 1.93 14.31
CA ASP A 63 3.40 2.38 14.98
C ASP A 63 4.52 1.33 14.88
N HIS A 64 5.60 1.67 14.16
CA HIS A 64 6.78 0.81 14.03
C HIS A 64 7.43 0.47 15.38
N ASP A 65 7.44 1.40 16.34
CA ASP A 65 8.04 1.17 17.66
C ASP A 65 7.25 0.14 18.48
N GLN A 66 5.92 0.12 18.35
CA GLN A 66 5.08 -0.94 18.94
C GLN A 66 5.28 -2.27 18.21
N ALA A 67 5.44 -2.24 16.89
CA ALA A 67 5.66 -3.45 16.09
C ALA A 67 6.95 -4.16 16.51
N ILE A 68 8.07 -3.45 16.61
CA ILE A 68 9.37 -4.04 16.97
C ILE A 68 9.42 -4.59 18.41
N GLN A 69 8.51 -4.16 19.27
CA GLN A 69 8.33 -4.69 20.62
C GLN A 69 7.43 -5.93 20.66
N GLY A 70 6.91 -6.37 19.52
CA GLY A 70 5.98 -7.51 19.42
C GLY A 70 4.54 -7.19 19.88
N ARG A 71 4.25 -5.92 20.19
CA ARG A 71 2.94 -5.45 20.68
C ARG A 71 1.93 -5.27 19.55
N LEU A 72 2.43 -5.04 18.34
CA LEU A 72 1.63 -4.87 17.13
C LEU A 72 2.05 -5.89 16.09
N GLN A 73 1.37 -7.04 16.10
CA GLN A 73 1.75 -8.20 15.27
C GLN A 73 1.10 -8.19 13.89
N TRP A 74 -0.03 -7.51 13.75
CA TRP A 74 -0.84 -7.47 12.53
C TRP A 74 -1.17 -6.01 12.20
N PRO A 75 -1.50 -5.67 10.94
CA PRO A 75 -1.44 -6.54 9.76
C PRO A 75 -0.01 -6.91 9.35
N ARG A 76 0.14 -7.93 8.50
CA ARG A 76 1.42 -8.28 7.84
C ARG A 76 1.24 -8.41 6.33
N ALA A 77 2.29 -8.19 5.56
CA ALA A 77 2.28 -8.31 4.11
C ALA A 77 3.53 -9.04 3.57
N ALA A 78 3.30 -10.12 2.84
CA ALA A 78 4.33 -10.85 2.12
C ALA A 78 4.28 -10.49 0.63
N LEU A 79 5.36 -9.94 0.08
CA LEU A 79 5.43 -9.51 -1.32
C LEU A 79 5.97 -10.62 -2.21
N THR A 80 5.18 -11.03 -3.21
CA THR A 80 5.60 -11.96 -4.27
C THR A 80 5.62 -11.23 -5.61
N PHE A 81 6.73 -11.26 -6.32
CA PHE A 81 6.84 -10.65 -7.65
C PHE A 81 6.32 -11.61 -8.72
N VAL A 82 5.16 -11.27 -9.30
CA VAL A 82 4.44 -12.12 -10.27
C VAL A 82 4.90 -11.89 -11.69
N GLU A 83 5.15 -10.64 -12.04
CA GLU A 83 5.75 -10.26 -13.32
C GLU A 83 6.85 -9.23 -13.05
N TYR A 84 8.07 -9.57 -13.44
CA TYR A 84 9.26 -8.80 -13.12
C TYR A 84 10.33 -8.95 -14.21
N GLY A 85 11.32 -8.06 -14.15
CA GLY A 85 12.43 -8.03 -15.09
C GLY A 85 13.17 -6.70 -15.00
N ARG A 86 14.49 -6.73 -15.17
CA ARG A 86 15.37 -5.57 -15.19
C ARG A 86 15.01 -4.60 -16.31
N ASN A 87 14.47 -5.11 -17.41
CA ASN A 87 14.06 -4.30 -18.56
C ASN A 87 12.60 -3.80 -18.48
N LEU A 88 11.80 -4.32 -17.54
CA LEU A 88 10.43 -3.87 -17.40
C LEU A 88 10.35 -2.50 -16.70
N PRO A 89 9.52 -1.57 -17.19
CA PRO A 89 9.29 -0.29 -16.53
C PRO A 89 8.42 -0.45 -15.26
N CYS A 90 7.59 -1.49 -15.22
CA CYS A 90 6.65 -1.75 -14.15
C CYS A 90 6.60 -3.23 -13.84
N TRP A 91 6.46 -3.57 -12.56
CA TRP A 91 6.31 -4.94 -12.09
C TRP A 91 4.90 -5.16 -11.55
N THR A 92 4.47 -6.41 -11.59
CA THR A 92 3.24 -6.89 -10.94
C THR A 92 3.61 -7.59 -9.65
N VAL A 93 3.03 -7.13 -8.55
CA VAL A 93 3.30 -7.60 -7.20
C VAL A 93 2.00 -8.17 -6.63
N LYS A 94 2.09 -9.36 -6.04
CA LYS A 94 1.04 -9.98 -5.24
C LYS A 94 1.42 -9.84 -3.77
N ALA A 95 0.64 -9.12 -2.99
CA ALA A 95 0.77 -9.00 -1.56
C ALA A 95 -0.17 -10.01 -0.88
N THR A 96 0.40 -10.98 -0.17
CA THR A 96 -0.37 -11.82 0.77
C THR A 96 -0.48 -11.09 2.09
N ILE A 97 -1.68 -10.59 2.39
CA ILE A 97 -1.97 -9.77 3.56
C ILE A 97 -2.54 -10.67 4.65
N TRP A 98 -1.89 -10.69 5.81
CA TRP A 98 -2.35 -11.42 6.97
C TRP A 98 -2.98 -10.48 7.99
N THR A 99 -4.18 -10.81 8.43
CA THR A 99 -4.92 -10.10 9.49
C THR A 99 -4.91 -10.85 10.82
N SER A 100 -4.50 -12.12 10.80
CA SER A 100 -4.25 -12.96 11.98
C SER A 100 -3.29 -14.10 11.60
N SER A 101 -3.00 -15.01 12.54
CA SER A 101 -2.13 -16.17 12.27
C SER A 101 -2.72 -17.19 11.29
N THR A 102 -4.02 -17.13 11.01
CA THR A 102 -4.72 -18.13 10.19
C THR A 102 -5.55 -17.51 9.06
N SER A 103 -5.66 -16.18 9.02
CA SER A 103 -6.45 -15.48 8.00
C SER A 103 -5.56 -14.59 7.14
N SER A 104 -5.62 -14.83 5.84
CA SER A 104 -4.96 -14.00 4.83
C SER A 104 -5.76 -13.88 3.56
N HIS A 105 -5.53 -12.81 2.81
CA HIS A 105 -6.00 -12.65 1.45
C HIS A 105 -4.89 -12.11 0.55
N ASP A 106 -5.01 -12.36 -0.75
CA ASP A 106 -4.04 -11.88 -1.74
C ASP A 106 -4.59 -10.65 -2.46
N GLU A 107 -3.79 -9.59 -2.55
CA GLU A 107 -4.05 -8.42 -3.40
C GLU A 107 -2.95 -8.32 -4.46
N THR A 108 -3.33 -8.10 -5.72
CA THR A 108 -2.36 -7.91 -6.81
C THR A 108 -2.42 -6.49 -7.31
N PHE A 109 -1.26 -5.87 -7.50
CA PHE A 109 -1.14 -4.51 -8.01
C PHE A 109 0.05 -4.36 -8.93
N ARG A 110 0.02 -3.31 -9.75
CA ARG A 110 1.11 -2.89 -10.62
C ARG A 110 1.76 -1.63 -10.07
N THR A 111 3.10 -1.59 -10.13
CA THR A 111 3.88 -0.41 -9.75
C THR A 111 5.08 -0.23 -10.68
N CYS A 112 5.45 1.01 -10.95
CA CYS A 112 6.48 1.39 -11.90
C CYS A 112 7.67 2.07 -11.23
N THR A 113 8.89 1.75 -11.66
CA THR A 113 10.09 2.32 -11.02
C THR A 113 10.22 3.83 -11.22
N THR A 114 9.65 4.35 -12.31
CA THR A 114 9.60 5.78 -12.65
C THR A 114 8.46 6.54 -11.94
N ALA A 115 7.69 5.87 -11.08
CA ALA A 115 6.65 6.53 -10.31
C ALA A 115 7.24 7.52 -9.30
N LYS A 116 6.65 8.71 -9.21
CA LYS A 116 7.04 9.71 -8.23
C LYS A 116 6.41 9.39 -6.89
N LEU A 117 7.17 9.52 -5.81
CA LEU A 117 6.67 9.40 -4.44
C LEU A 117 6.11 10.76 -4.02
N THR A 118 4.80 10.97 -4.19
CA THR A 118 4.15 12.24 -3.88
C THR A 118 3.29 12.13 -2.63
N LYS A 119 3.30 13.18 -1.80
CA LYS A 119 2.41 13.34 -0.65
C LYS A 119 1.70 14.67 -0.74
N THR A 120 0.39 14.65 -0.61
CA THR A 120 -0.44 15.85 -0.46
C THR A 120 -0.66 16.09 1.02
N ASN A 121 -0.35 17.29 1.52
CA ASN A 121 -0.62 17.65 2.92
C ASN A 121 -2.09 18.11 3.10
N ASP A 122 -2.48 18.37 4.35
CA ASP A 122 -3.85 18.78 4.69
C ASP A 122 -4.23 20.16 4.11
N LEU A 123 -3.25 20.94 3.66
CA LEU A 123 -3.43 22.22 2.96
C LEU A 123 -3.55 22.05 1.43
N GLY A 124 -3.47 20.82 0.92
CA GLY A 124 -3.53 20.52 -0.51
C GLY A 124 -2.20 20.69 -1.26
N GLU A 125 -1.10 20.99 -0.56
CA GLU A 125 0.22 21.13 -1.17
C GLU A 125 0.83 19.77 -1.47
N VAL A 126 1.33 19.60 -2.70
CA VAL A 126 1.97 18.37 -3.16
C VAL A 126 3.48 18.48 -3.00
N SER A 127 4.05 17.61 -2.18
CA SER A 127 5.49 17.41 -2.07
C SER A 127 5.92 16.14 -2.80
N THR A 128 7.05 16.19 -3.49
CA THR A 128 7.68 15.00 -4.09
C THR A 128 8.87 14.60 -3.25
N SER A 129 8.88 13.35 -2.79
CA SER A 129 9.98 12.76 -2.03
C SER A 129 10.93 12.00 -2.94
N GLY A 130 12.23 12.18 -2.70
CA GLY A 130 13.26 11.31 -3.26
C GLY A 130 13.31 9.96 -2.55
N ARG A 131 13.85 8.94 -3.23
CA ARG A 131 14.22 7.67 -2.59
C ARG A 131 15.53 7.88 -1.84
N SER A 132 15.47 8.17 -0.53
CA SER A 132 16.62 8.55 0.31
C SER A 132 17.55 7.38 0.67
N ILE A 133 18.75 7.66 1.21
CA ILE A 133 19.71 6.64 1.73
C ILE A 133 19.10 5.81 2.87
N GLY A 134 18.20 6.38 3.67
CA GLY A 134 17.47 5.62 4.70
C GLY A 134 16.73 4.42 4.09
N PHE A 135 16.15 4.56 2.90
CA PHE A 135 15.54 3.43 2.19
C PHE A 135 16.53 2.36 1.73
N VAL A 136 17.80 2.69 1.52
CA VAL A 136 18.83 1.68 1.19
C VAL A 136 19.04 0.74 2.37
N GLY A 137 18.89 1.25 3.60
CA GLY A 137 18.90 0.45 4.83
C GLY A 137 17.77 -0.57 4.90
N LEU A 138 16.62 -0.32 4.25
CA LEU A 138 15.46 -1.22 4.26
C LEU A 138 15.79 -2.59 3.67
N LEU A 139 16.70 -2.66 2.70
CA LEU A 139 17.10 -3.94 2.12
C LEU A 139 17.78 -4.88 3.14
N ASN A 140 18.37 -4.32 4.20
CA ASN A 140 19.00 -5.05 5.29
C ASN A 140 18.09 -5.18 6.52
N ALA A 141 16.80 -4.85 6.39
CA ALA A 141 15.87 -4.94 7.51
C ALA A 141 15.70 -6.39 7.96
N GLN A 142 15.63 -6.57 9.28
CA GLN A 142 15.50 -7.85 9.95
C GLN A 142 14.68 -7.69 11.22
N PRO A 143 13.84 -8.67 11.61
CA PRO A 143 13.10 -8.59 12.86
C PRO A 143 14.05 -8.32 14.04
N ARG A 144 13.65 -7.44 14.97
CA ARG A 144 14.37 -7.31 16.25
C ARG A 144 14.42 -8.69 16.92
N PHE A 145 15.60 -9.06 17.42
CA PHE A 145 15.81 -10.35 18.05
C PHE A 145 14.75 -10.63 19.13
N GLY A 146 14.08 -11.78 19.03
CA GLY A 146 13.03 -12.21 19.98
C GLY A 146 11.66 -11.56 19.81
N ALA A 147 11.48 -10.60 18.87
CA ALA A 147 10.18 -9.92 18.70
C ALA A 147 9.09 -10.84 18.13
N VAL A 148 9.45 -11.71 17.18
CA VAL A 148 8.55 -12.72 16.58
C VAL A 148 9.31 -13.97 16.14
N PRO A 149 8.64 -15.13 16.05
CA PRO A 149 9.19 -16.30 15.37
C PRO A 149 9.50 -15.99 13.91
N THR A 150 10.67 -16.42 13.44
CA THR A 150 11.10 -16.27 12.03
C THR A 150 11.26 -17.64 11.38
N THR A 151 11.16 -17.68 10.06
CA THR A 151 11.40 -18.89 9.25
C THR A 151 12.88 -19.08 8.89
N GLY A 152 13.78 -18.35 9.57
CA GLY A 152 15.20 -18.34 9.26
C GLY A 152 15.49 -17.81 7.86
N ASP A 153 16.27 -18.54 7.08
CA ASP A 153 16.63 -18.16 5.72
C ASP A 153 15.57 -18.57 4.68
N THR A 154 14.55 -19.33 5.08
CA THR A 154 13.45 -19.73 4.19
C THR A 154 12.46 -18.58 4.02
N ARG A 155 12.24 -18.15 2.78
CA ARG A 155 11.20 -17.17 2.46
C ARG A 155 9.85 -17.85 2.37
N THR A 156 8.84 -17.26 2.98
CA THR A 156 7.47 -17.80 2.96
C THR A 156 6.48 -16.68 2.64
N ARG A 157 5.27 -17.07 2.24
CA ARG A 157 4.15 -16.13 2.15
C ARG A 157 3.54 -15.79 3.52
N GLY A 158 4.09 -16.31 4.61
CA GLY A 158 3.69 -16.02 5.98
C GLY A 158 2.98 -17.18 6.68
N PRO A 159 2.43 -16.92 7.88
CA PRO A 159 2.39 -15.61 8.52
C PRO A 159 3.72 -15.13 9.12
N SER A 160 4.70 -16.04 9.29
CA SER A 160 5.99 -15.73 9.88
C SER A 160 7.00 -15.24 8.83
N PRO A 161 7.70 -14.13 9.09
CA PRO A 161 8.67 -13.58 8.15
C PRO A 161 9.99 -14.35 8.17
N PRO A 162 10.78 -14.25 7.09
CA PRO A 162 12.18 -14.65 7.09
C PRO A 162 13.03 -13.72 7.97
N ARG A 163 14.23 -14.15 8.32
CA ARG A 163 15.20 -13.38 9.10
C ARG A 163 15.63 -12.10 8.38
N LEU A 164 15.89 -12.19 7.07
CA LEU A 164 16.21 -11.04 6.23
C LEU A 164 14.96 -10.68 5.42
N LEU A 165 14.37 -9.51 5.67
CA LEU A 165 13.03 -9.18 5.17
C LEU A 165 13.04 -8.92 3.66
N PHE A 166 13.98 -8.10 3.18
CA PHE A 166 14.01 -7.63 1.79
C PHE A 166 15.27 -8.05 1.01
N GLN A 167 16.22 -8.73 1.66
CA GLN A 167 17.46 -9.14 1.00
C GLN A 167 17.26 -10.43 0.18
N VAL A 168 17.33 -10.32 -1.15
CA VAL A 168 17.31 -11.49 -2.04
C VAL A 168 18.62 -11.61 -2.80
N ASP A 169 18.92 -12.83 -3.25
CA ASP A 169 20.07 -13.11 -4.10
C ASP A 169 19.67 -12.97 -5.58
N VAL A 170 20.03 -11.83 -6.15
CA VAL A 170 19.80 -11.47 -7.56
C VAL A 170 20.97 -10.63 -8.05
N ASP A 171 21.15 -10.54 -9.37
CA ASP A 171 22.17 -9.67 -9.96
C ASP A 171 21.96 -8.19 -9.59
N LYS A 172 23.00 -7.37 -9.76
CA LYS A 172 22.97 -5.95 -9.38
C LYS A 172 21.85 -5.16 -10.08
N ALA A 173 21.63 -5.39 -11.37
CA ALA A 173 20.63 -4.64 -12.14
C ALA A 173 19.21 -4.98 -11.67
N MET A 174 18.94 -6.25 -11.41
CA MET A 174 17.69 -6.72 -10.82
C MET A 174 17.51 -6.16 -9.40
N ARG A 175 18.58 -6.12 -8.60
CA ARG A 175 18.55 -5.57 -7.23
C ARG A 175 18.21 -4.09 -7.21
N ASP A 176 18.77 -3.30 -8.13
CA ASP A 176 18.50 -1.86 -8.24
C ASP A 176 17.03 -1.61 -8.59
N LYS A 177 16.47 -2.39 -9.52
CA LYS A 177 15.03 -2.33 -9.89
C LYS A 177 14.12 -2.80 -8.75
N LEU A 178 14.45 -3.93 -8.14
CA LEU A 178 13.72 -4.48 -7.00
C LEU A 178 13.62 -3.45 -5.87
N ARG A 179 14.73 -2.78 -5.54
CA ARG A 179 14.77 -1.74 -4.52
C ARG A 179 13.69 -0.69 -4.78
N ASP A 180 13.60 -0.16 -5.99
CA ASP A 180 12.64 0.90 -6.31
C ASP A 180 11.18 0.40 -6.20
N ILE A 181 10.91 -0.85 -6.59
CA ILE A 181 9.59 -1.48 -6.46
C ILE A 181 9.21 -1.73 -5.00
N VAL A 182 10.16 -2.20 -4.17
CA VAL A 182 9.94 -2.38 -2.72
C VAL A 182 9.67 -1.04 -2.05
N ILE A 183 10.43 -0.01 -2.39
CA ILE A 183 10.23 1.35 -1.88
C ILE A 183 8.83 1.86 -2.26
N ASN A 184 8.40 1.65 -3.51
CA ASN A 184 7.04 2.02 -3.91
C ASN A 184 5.99 1.29 -3.08
N SER A 185 6.18 -0.01 -2.87
CA SER A 185 5.26 -0.85 -2.12
C SER A 185 5.17 -0.41 -0.65
N ALA A 186 6.31 -0.06 -0.05
CA ALA A 186 6.39 0.48 1.31
C ALA A 186 5.70 1.85 1.43
N TRP A 187 5.97 2.75 0.48
CA TRP A 187 5.35 4.07 0.44
C TRP A 187 3.82 3.97 0.29
N VAL A 188 3.38 3.19 -0.70
CA VAL A 188 1.96 3.01 -1.01
C VAL A 188 1.21 2.41 0.17
N SER A 189 1.78 1.42 0.84
CA SER A 189 1.13 0.79 1.98
C SER A 189 1.10 1.66 3.24
N GLY A 190 1.80 2.80 3.24
CA GLY A 190 1.99 3.62 4.43
C GLY A 190 3.00 3.03 5.41
N PHE A 191 3.73 1.98 5.03
CA PHE A 191 4.86 1.45 5.81
C PHE A 191 6.04 2.44 5.87
N TYR A 192 6.04 3.43 4.97
CA TYR A 192 7.00 4.53 4.97
C TYR A 192 6.32 5.81 4.44
N GLY A 193 6.79 6.98 4.89
CA GLY A 193 6.43 8.30 4.35
C GLY A 193 5.38 9.04 5.18
N GLN A 194 5.09 8.49 6.36
CA GLN A 194 4.24 9.08 7.38
C GLN A 194 5.05 10.18 8.08
N GLY A 195 4.39 11.29 8.46
CA GLY A 195 5.04 12.60 8.73
C GLY A 195 6.10 12.66 9.84
N ASN A 196 6.35 11.56 10.55
CA ASN A 196 7.29 11.38 11.64
C ASN A 196 8.38 10.32 11.35
N ASP A 197 8.34 9.64 10.20
CA ASP A 197 9.23 8.52 9.85
C ASP A 197 10.72 8.86 9.70
N LEU A 198 11.03 10.14 9.50
CA LEU A 198 12.40 10.62 9.27
C LEU A 198 13.33 10.43 10.50
N SER A 199 12.81 10.00 11.65
CA SER A 199 13.59 9.67 12.85
C SER A 199 13.76 8.17 13.14
N HIS A 200 13.10 7.28 12.38
CA HIS A 200 12.83 5.91 12.83
C HIS A 200 13.79 4.86 12.27
N ALA A 201 14.83 4.51 13.04
CA ALA A 201 15.58 3.27 12.83
C ALA A 201 14.71 2.01 13.03
N SER A 202 13.54 2.14 13.66
CA SER A 202 12.60 1.04 13.94
C SER A 202 12.00 0.42 12.69
N ILE A 203 11.86 1.17 11.59
CA ILE A 203 11.40 0.61 10.31
C ILE A 203 12.31 -0.53 9.82
N PHE A 204 13.62 -0.48 10.12
CA PHE A 204 14.57 -1.53 9.75
C PHE A 204 14.43 -2.80 10.60
N TYR A 205 13.61 -2.74 11.65
CA TYR A 205 13.31 -3.88 12.51
C TYR A 205 11.85 -4.32 12.46
N ASP A 206 10.99 -3.56 11.77
CA ASP A 206 9.59 -3.89 11.61
C ASP A 206 9.44 -5.07 10.64
N TYR A 207 9.01 -6.19 11.21
CA TYR A 207 8.94 -7.49 10.55
C TYR A 207 7.64 -7.70 9.76
N ARG A 208 6.74 -6.73 9.75
CA ARG A 208 5.40 -6.89 9.19
C ARG A 208 5.35 -6.84 7.67
N MET A 209 6.45 -6.50 6.99
CA MET A 209 6.54 -6.56 5.54
C MET A 209 7.85 -7.22 5.09
N TRP A 210 7.78 -8.12 4.12
CA TRP A 210 8.95 -8.83 3.58
C TRP A 210 8.73 -9.30 2.14
N ILE A 211 9.81 -9.73 1.49
CA ILE A 211 9.75 -10.42 0.20
C ILE A 211 9.59 -11.92 0.44
N ALA A 212 8.48 -12.47 -0.06
CA ALA A 212 8.20 -13.89 -0.07
C ALA A 212 8.92 -14.62 -1.21
N GLY A 213 9.10 -13.97 -2.37
CA GLY A 213 9.83 -14.54 -3.49
C GLY A 213 9.41 -13.99 -4.85
N PHE A 214 9.78 -14.74 -5.88
CA PHE A 214 9.52 -14.45 -7.28
C PHE A 214 8.77 -15.63 -7.91
N GLU A 215 7.74 -15.36 -8.71
CA GLU A 215 7.07 -16.43 -9.46
C GLU A 215 8.03 -16.98 -10.54
N PRO A 216 8.16 -18.31 -10.69
CA PRO A 216 9.11 -18.91 -11.63
C PRO A 216 8.90 -18.48 -13.09
N THR A 217 7.65 -18.31 -13.50
CA THR A 217 7.27 -17.89 -14.86
C THR A 217 7.17 -16.38 -15.02
N GLY A 218 7.52 -15.62 -13.99
CA GLY A 218 7.32 -14.17 -13.94
C GLY A 218 8.46 -13.34 -14.55
N ASN A 219 9.62 -13.94 -14.77
CA ASN A 219 10.79 -13.22 -15.28
C ASN A 219 10.66 -12.98 -16.79
N ARG A 220 10.59 -11.70 -17.20
CA ARG A 220 10.49 -11.30 -18.61
C ARG A 220 11.83 -10.97 -19.26
N ASP A 221 12.94 -11.10 -18.55
CA ASP A 221 14.28 -10.93 -19.13
C ASP A 221 14.83 -12.22 -19.76
N GLN A 222 14.17 -13.36 -19.50
CA GLN A 222 14.57 -14.69 -19.97
C GLN A 222 13.80 -15.13 -21.24
N GLY A 223 13.08 -14.21 -21.88
CA GLY A 223 12.34 -14.42 -23.12
C GLY A 223 13.06 -13.89 -24.34
#